data_AF-A0A1Q7BQ01-F1
#
_entry.id   AF-A0A1Q7BQ01-F1
#
_cell.length_a   1.000
_cell.length_b   1.000
_cell.length_c   1.000
_cell.angle_alpha   90.00
_cell.angle_beta   90.00
_cell.angle_gamma   90.00
#
_symmetry.space_group_name_H-M   'P 1'
#
loop_
_entity.id
_entity.type
_entity.pdbx_description
1 polymer ?
#
loop_
_entity_poly.entity_id
_entity_poly.type
_entity_poly.pdbx_seq_one_letter_code
_entity_poly.pdbx_strand_id
1 'polypeptide(L)'
;MTETPTAEHPLPQIADRQTWQAKIDELRVKEKAHTRAGDALAAERRRLPMVEVDPQTPLIGADGPVPLIDIFSYLHSRDVSYATFCQGPYEESSRYRDFMGWTIPWYSVPQDAVDRLVANRHFGILVSYLRDDDKVYETYWTTGRGNELMAPSYGLLDLTVYGRQEFWEDSPEGWPQRWGSQGGQFRLDGRPTAQWSRIKAGRNDDLGTSPDDHRQPHRH
;
A
#
# COMPACT_ATOMS: atom_id res chain seq x y z
N MET A 1 -11.47 26.04 -21.05
CA MET A 1 -11.82 26.50 -19.69
C MET A 1 -13.14 25.84 -19.35
N THR A 2 -13.10 24.74 -18.61
CA THR A 2 -14.29 24.06 -18.09
C THR A 2 -14.30 24.32 -16.59
N GLU A 3 -15.18 25.22 -16.16
CA GLU A 3 -15.47 25.43 -14.74
C GLU A 3 -15.98 24.11 -14.14
N THR A 4 -15.26 23.58 -13.17
CA THR A 4 -15.78 22.49 -12.32
C THR A 4 -16.87 23.09 -11.43
N PRO A 5 -18.11 22.57 -11.45
CA PRO A 5 -19.14 23.07 -10.53
C PRO A 5 -18.70 22.75 -9.10
N THR A 6 -18.53 23.78 -8.27
CA THR A 6 -18.34 23.64 -6.82
C THR A 6 -19.62 23.09 -6.25
N ALA A 7 -19.74 21.76 -6.14
CA ALA A 7 -20.81 21.17 -5.36
C ALA A 7 -20.58 21.59 -3.90
N GLU A 8 -21.41 22.52 -3.40
CA GLU A 8 -21.43 22.87 -1.98
C GLU A 8 -21.89 21.63 -1.21
N HIS A 9 -20.94 20.92 -0.61
CA HIS A 9 -21.22 19.79 0.27
C HIS A 9 -21.65 20.30 1.66
N PRO A 10 -22.51 19.56 2.38
CA PRO A 10 -22.91 19.94 3.74
C PRO A 10 -21.70 20.14 4.67
N LEU A 11 -21.79 21.14 5.55
CA LEU A 11 -20.78 21.39 6.58
C LEU A 11 -21.13 20.65 7.88
N PRO A 12 -20.13 20.28 8.70
CA PRO A 12 -20.38 19.80 10.06
C PRO A 12 -21.15 20.84 10.90
N GLN A 13 -21.85 20.36 11.93
CA GLN A 13 -22.50 21.25 12.89
C GLN A 13 -21.46 22.17 13.57
N ILE A 14 -21.71 23.47 13.53
CA ILE A 14 -20.90 24.46 14.26
C ILE A 14 -21.30 24.42 15.74
N ALA A 15 -20.31 24.31 16.63
CA ALA A 15 -20.50 24.27 18.08
C ALA A 15 -19.49 25.17 18.79
N ASP A 16 -19.78 25.55 20.04
CA ASP A 16 -18.80 26.23 20.88
C ASP A 16 -17.64 25.32 21.29
N ARG A 17 -16.57 25.93 21.83
CA ARG A 17 -15.35 25.20 22.18
C ARG A 17 -15.57 24.15 23.27
N GLN A 18 -16.47 24.40 24.22
CA GLN A 18 -16.71 23.50 25.34
C GLN A 18 -17.43 22.24 24.87
N THR A 19 -18.48 22.40 24.07
CA THR A 19 -19.24 21.33 23.44
C THR A 19 -18.35 20.49 22.52
N TRP A 20 -17.53 21.14 21.69
CA TRP A 20 -16.57 20.44 20.84
C TRP A 20 -15.55 19.64 21.67
N GLN A 21 -15.02 20.22 22.75
CA GLN A 21 -14.02 19.56 23.58
C GLN A 21 -14.60 18.31 24.25
N ALA A 22 -15.83 18.39 24.78
CA ALA A 22 -16.50 17.24 25.38
C ALA A 22 -16.65 16.08 24.37
N LYS A 23 -16.99 16.38 23.11
CA LYS A 23 -17.10 15.36 22.05
C LYS A 23 -15.76 14.75 21.65
N ILE A 24 -14.69 15.55 21.60
CA ILE A 24 -13.34 15.03 21.35
C ILE A 24 -12.85 14.15 22.50
N ASP A 25 -13.18 14.50 23.74
CA ASP A 25 -12.79 13.69 24.90
C ASP A 25 -13.51 12.33 24.90
N GLU A 26 -14.80 12.29 24.53
CA GLU A 26 -15.55 11.04 24.29
C GLU A 26 -14.91 10.19 23.18
N LEU A 27 -14.52 10.81 22.07
CA LEU A 27 -13.90 10.12 20.92
C LEU A 27 -12.52 9.55 21.28
N ARG A 28 -11.70 10.30 22.01
CA ARG A 28 -10.35 9.89 22.41
C ARG A 28 -10.32 8.62 23.26
N VAL A 29 -11.37 8.38 24.05
CA VAL A 29 -11.51 7.11 24.78
C VAL A 29 -11.58 5.93 23.81
N LYS A 30 -12.33 6.07 22.71
CA LYS A 30 -12.46 5.05 21.66
C LYS A 30 -11.16 4.89 20.88
N GLU A 31 -10.48 5.99 20.51
CA GLU A 31 -9.18 5.95 19.83
C GLU A 31 -8.11 5.24 20.68
N LYS A 32 -8.10 5.49 21.99
CA LYS A 32 -7.21 4.81 22.93
C LYS A 32 -7.52 3.32 23.01
N ALA A 33 -8.80 2.93 23.00
CA ALA A 33 -9.20 1.53 22.95
C ALA A 33 -8.75 0.86 21.64
N HIS A 34 -8.89 1.53 20.50
CA HIS A 34 -8.39 1.05 19.22
C HIS A 34 -6.87 0.85 19.22
N THR A 35 -6.12 1.80 19.80
CA THR A 35 -4.66 1.68 19.96
C THR A 35 -4.28 0.42 20.75
N ARG A 36 -4.95 0.19 21.89
CA ARG A 36 -4.72 -1.02 22.71
C ARG A 36 -5.09 -2.31 22.00
N ALA A 37 -6.13 -2.30 21.16
CA ALA A 37 -6.46 -3.43 20.32
C ALA A 37 -5.34 -3.71 19.29
N GLY A 38 -4.76 -2.66 18.70
CA GLY A 38 -3.57 -2.76 17.86
C GLY A 38 -2.37 -3.38 18.59
N ASP A 39 -2.11 -2.96 19.84
CA ASP A 39 -1.05 -3.53 20.67
C ASP A 39 -1.26 -5.03 20.94
N ALA A 40 -2.50 -5.43 21.22
CA ALA A 40 -2.87 -6.83 21.42
C ALA A 40 -2.65 -7.66 20.14
N LEU A 41 -3.09 -7.16 18.98
CA LEU A 41 -2.84 -7.79 17.69
C LEU A 41 -1.33 -7.91 17.40
N ALA A 42 -0.54 -6.88 17.72
CA ALA A 42 0.91 -6.95 17.59
C ALA A 42 1.52 -8.01 18.51
N ALA A 43 0.98 -8.20 19.72
CA ALA A 43 1.41 -9.27 20.61
C ALA A 43 1.06 -10.66 20.05
N GLU A 44 -0.11 -10.83 19.42
CA GLU A 44 -0.50 -12.07 18.75
C GLU A 44 0.39 -12.38 17.54
N ARG A 45 0.68 -11.37 16.69
CA ARG A 45 1.60 -11.52 15.54
C ARG A 45 2.97 -12.05 15.96
N ARG A 46 3.50 -11.59 17.11
CA ARG A 46 4.77 -12.09 17.68
C ARG A 46 4.74 -13.56 18.13
N ARG A 47 3.55 -14.17 18.25
CA ARG A 47 3.35 -15.57 18.68
C ARG A 47 2.99 -16.51 17.52
N LEU A 48 2.92 -16.02 16.29
CA LEU A 48 2.62 -16.87 15.13
C LEU A 48 3.76 -17.87 14.88
N PRO A 49 3.44 -19.10 14.41
CA PRO A 49 4.45 -20.02 13.91
C PRO A 49 5.07 -19.50 12.61
N MET A 50 6.23 -20.03 12.24
CA MET A 50 7.00 -19.58 11.08
C MET A 50 7.13 -20.70 10.04
N VAL A 51 7.32 -20.33 8.77
CA VAL A 51 7.57 -21.27 7.65
C VAL A 51 8.93 -20.98 7.04
N GLU A 52 9.78 -21.99 6.88
CA GLU A 52 11.10 -21.85 6.25
C GLU A 52 10.97 -21.48 4.77
N VAL A 53 11.77 -20.51 4.32
CA VAL A 53 11.89 -20.06 2.94
C VAL A 53 13.33 -20.22 2.51
N ASP A 54 13.54 -20.75 1.31
CA ASP A 54 14.87 -20.93 0.75
C ASP A 54 15.61 -19.57 0.66
N PRO A 55 16.70 -19.37 1.43
CA PRO A 55 17.45 -18.11 1.48
C PRO A 55 18.12 -17.78 0.15
N GLN A 56 18.35 -18.79 -0.71
CA GLN A 56 18.95 -18.64 -2.03
C GLN A 56 17.89 -18.34 -3.11
N THR A 57 16.61 -18.16 -2.74
CA THR A 57 15.57 -17.75 -3.69
C THR A 57 16.01 -16.48 -4.41
N PRO A 58 16.19 -16.52 -5.75
CA PRO A 58 16.73 -15.40 -6.49
C PRO A 58 15.66 -14.32 -6.70
N LEU A 59 16.07 -13.06 -6.55
CA LEU A 59 15.34 -11.87 -6.95
C LEU A 59 16.16 -11.11 -7.99
N ILE A 60 15.52 -10.26 -8.78
CA ILE A 60 16.23 -9.42 -9.77
C ILE A 60 16.21 -7.97 -9.28
N GLY A 61 17.39 -7.44 -8.98
CA GLY A 61 17.61 -6.05 -8.59
C GLY A 61 18.26 -5.22 -9.70
N ALA A 62 18.60 -3.97 -9.39
CA ALA A 62 19.18 -3.03 -10.37
C ALA A 62 20.53 -3.51 -10.93
N ASP A 63 21.32 -4.21 -10.11
CA ASP A 63 22.65 -4.72 -10.46
C ASP A 63 22.63 -6.21 -10.86
N GLY A 64 21.44 -6.78 -11.08
CA GLY A 64 21.25 -8.18 -11.48
C GLY A 64 20.68 -9.08 -10.35
N PRO A 65 20.86 -10.41 -10.46
CA PRO A 65 20.34 -11.35 -9.48
C PRO A 65 20.91 -11.10 -8.08
N VAL A 66 20.03 -11.11 -7.07
CA VAL A 66 20.37 -10.96 -5.65
C VAL A 66 19.57 -12.01 -4.86
N PRO A 67 20.20 -12.77 -3.95
CA PRO A 67 19.47 -13.73 -3.13
C PRO A 67 18.62 -13.01 -2.07
N LEU A 68 17.51 -13.62 -1.69
CA LEU A 68 16.58 -13.10 -0.68
C LEU A 68 17.26 -12.68 0.65
N ILE A 69 18.39 -13.29 1.00
CA ILE A 69 19.12 -13.00 2.24
C ILE A 69 19.81 -11.62 2.26
N ASP A 70 20.01 -10.98 1.10
CA ASP A 70 20.88 -9.79 0.94
C ASP A 70 20.11 -8.46 0.71
N ILE A 71 18.78 -8.46 0.65
CA ILE A 71 17.97 -7.35 0.10
C ILE A 71 17.44 -6.32 1.13
N PHE A 72 18.04 -6.23 2.29
CA PHE A 72 17.39 -5.73 3.50
C PHE A 72 17.76 -4.24 3.86
N SER A 73 16.80 -3.27 4.01
CA SER A 73 17.07 -1.81 4.33
C SER A 73 16.21 -0.97 5.36
N TYR A 74 16.78 0.15 5.85
CA TYR A 74 16.27 1.32 6.63
C TYR A 74 15.70 1.11 8.04
N LEU A 75 15.02 0.00 8.33
CA LEU A 75 14.69 -0.38 9.70
C LEU A 75 15.91 -0.93 10.48
N HIS A 76 17.10 -0.79 9.90
CA HIS A 76 18.39 -1.33 10.36
C HIS A 76 18.72 -1.00 11.81
N SER A 77 18.23 0.14 12.33
CA SER A 77 18.41 0.47 13.76
C SER A 77 17.81 -0.56 14.74
N ARG A 78 16.96 -1.46 14.23
CA ARG A 78 16.31 -2.54 14.96
C ARG A 78 16.49 -3.88 14.23
N ASP A 79 17.56 -4.01 13.44
CA ASP A 79 17.89 -5.21 12.65
C ASP A 79 16.79 -5.68 11.69
N VAL A 80 15.87 -4.77 11.33
CA VAL A 80 14.79 -5.02 10.38
C VAL A 80 15.10 -4.33 9.07
N SER A 81 14.45 -4.79 8.01
CA SER A 81 14.73 -4.31 6.69
C SER A 81 13.54 -4.36 5.75
N TYR A 82 13.53 -3.43 4.79
CA TYR A 82 12.45 -3.20 3.86
C TYR A 82 12.91 -3.34 2.42
N ALA A 83 12.09 -4.03 1.63
CA ALA A 83 12.22 -4.21 0.19
C ALA A 83 10.82 -4.17 -0.44
N THR A 84 10.76 -3.69 -1.69
CA THR A 84 9.55 -3.76 -2.52
C THR A 84 9.76 -4.79 -3.63
N PHE A 85 8.79 -5.69 -3.80
CA PHE A 85 8.77 -6.65 -4.89
C PHE A 85 7.61 -6.39 -5.83
N CYS A 86 7.82 -6.62 -7.12
CA CYS A 86 6.77 -6.67 -8.12
C CYS A 86 6.78 -8.02 -8.82
N GLN A 87 5.59 -8.52 -9.17
CA GLN A 87 5.48 -9.63 -10.10
C GLN A 87 5.70 -9.11 -11.53
N GLY A 88 6.37 -9.91 -12.37
CA GLY A 88 6.63 -9.59 -13.77
C GLY A 88 8.07 -9.12 -14.03
N PRO A 89 8.38 -8.69 -15.27
CA PRO A 89 9.75 -8.36 -15.66
C PRO A 89 10.34 -7.15 -14.90
N TYR A 90 11.62 -7.25 -14.53
CA TYR A 90 12.32 -6.15 -13.86
C TYR A 90 12.35 -4.87 -14.70
N GLU A 91 12.67 -4.97 -15.98
CA GLU A 91 12.80 -3.82 -16.87
C GLU A 91 11.50 -2.99 -16.96
N GLU A 92 10.35 -3.65 -16.96
CA GLU A 92 9.06 -2.98 -17.01
C GLU A 92 8.76 -2.27 -15.68
N SER A 93 8.89 -2.98 -14.56
CA SER A 93 8.59 -2.42 -13.24
C SER A 93 9.58 -1.32 -12.81
N SER A 94 10.85 -1.42 -13.20
CA SER A 94 11.89 -0.43 -12.87
C SER A 94 11.70 0.90 -13.61
N ARG A 95 11.20 0.89 -14.85
CA ARG A 95 10.79 2.12 -15.55
C ARG A 95 9.72 2.88 -14.78
N TYR A 96 8.77 2.16 -14.20
CA TYR A 96 7.74 2.78 -13.35
C TYR A 96 8.35 3.36 -12.06
N ARG A 97 9.23 2.61 -11.37
CA ARG A 97 9.99 3.12 -10.21
C ARG A 97 10.72 4.43 -10.56
N ASP A 98 11.39 4.47 -11.71
CA ASP A 98 12.19 5.61 -12.16
C ASP A 98 11.35 6.82 -12.53
N PHE A 99 10.25 6.60 -13.25
CA PHE A 99 9.26 7.62 -13.53
C PHE A 99 8.71 8.24 -12.23
N MET A 100 8.39 7.38 -11.26
CA MET A 100 7.97 7.77 -9.91
C MET A 100 9.12 8.32 -9.05
N GLY A 101 10.37 8.24 -9.52
CA GLY A 101 11.55 8.76 -8.83
C GLY A 101 11.74 8.17 -7.44
N TRP A 102 11.33 6.92 -7.25
CA TRP A 102 11.44 6.21 -5.99
C TRP A 102 12.85 5.64 -5.81
N THR A 103 13.40 5.79 -4.60
CA THR A 103 14.76 5.34 -4.26
C THR A 103 14.77 4.16 -3.28
N ILE A 104 13.60 3.57 -3.01
CA ILE A 104 13.45 2.39 -2.15
C ILE A 104 14.02 1.15 -2.86
N PRO A 105 14.52 0.13 -2.12
CA PRO A 105 14.93 -1.12 -2.75
C PRO A 105 13.77 -1.75 -3.52
N TRP A 106 14.00 -2.04 -4.78
CA TRP A 106 12.99 -2.48 -5.74
C TRP A 106 13.50 -3.68 -6.51
N TYR A 107 12.76 -4.78 -6.43
CA TYR A 107 13.11 -6.03 -7.09
C TYR A 107 11.90 -6.62 -7.81
N SER A 108 12.14 -7.49 -8.79
CA SER A 108 11.08 -8.32 -9.37
C SER A 108 11.18 -9.76 -8.89
N VAL A 109 10.02 -10.39 -8.72
CA VAL A 109 9.90 -11.83 -8.45
C VAL A 109 9.93 -12.57 -9.79
N PRO A 110 10.94 -13.40 -10.06
CA PRO A 110 10.97 -14.22 -11.27
C PRO A 110 9.90 -15.32 -11.24
N GLN A 111 9.50 -15.80 -12.42
CA GLN A 111 8.34 -16.70 -12.56
C GLN A 111 8.46 -18.00 -11.74
N ASP A 112 9.67 -18.52 -11.58
CA ASP A 112 9.99 -19.74 -10.81
C ASP A 112 10.04 -19.52 -9.28
N ALA A 113 9.94 -18.28 -8.83
CA ALA A 113 9.83 -17.90 -7.42
C ALA A 113 8.41 -17.47 -7.02
N VAL A 114 7.49 -17.27 -7.97
CA VAL A 114 6.12 -16.79 -7.72
C VAL A 114 5.38 -17.69 -6.71
N ASP A 115 5.42 -19.00 -6.90
CA ASP A 115 4.70 -19.93 -6.02
C ASP A 115 5.22 -19.90 -4.58
N ARG A 116 6.51 -19.56 -4.38
CA ARG A 116 7.14 -19.49 -3.05
C ARG A 116 6.95 -18.13 -2.39
N LEU A 117 7.12 -17.02 -3.12
CA LEU A 117 7.14 -15.67 -2.56
C LEU A 117 5.78 -14.97 -2.65
N VAL A 118 5.06 -15.14 -3.75
CA VAL A 118 3.69 -14.61 -3.91
C VAL A 118 2.69 -15.59 -3.29
N ALA A 119 2.93 -16.90 -3.43
CA ALA A 119 2.18 -17.95 -2.74
C ALA A 119 0.66 -17.84 -2.88
N ASN A 120 0.17 -17.63 -4.11
CA ASN A 120 -1.25 -17.42 -4.45
C ASN A 120 -1.92 -16.23 -3.75
N ARG A 121 -1.15 -15.28 -3.20
CA ARG A 121 -1.68 -14.05 -2.61
C ARG A 121 -1.89 -13.01 -3.70
N HIS A 122 -2.91 -12.18 -3.54
CA HIS A 122 -3.29 -11.16 -4.53
C HIS A 122 -2.68 -9.78 -4.24
N PHE A 123 -3.04 -8.79 -5.05
CA PHE A 123 -2.52 -7.42 -5.01
C PHE A 123 -2.43 -6.81 -3.59
N GLY A 124 -1.32 -6.10 -3.33
CA GLY A 124 -1.13 -5.35 -2.08
C GLY A 124 -0.75 -6.21 -0.88
N ILE A 125 0.11 -7.21 -1.08
CA ILE A 125 0.63 -8.04 0.01
C ILE A 125 1.73 -7.33 0.79
N LEU A 126 1.68 -7.48 2.12
CA LEU A 126 2.78 -7.15 3.03
C LEU A 126 3.22 -8.46 3.69
N VAL A 127 4.50 -8.78 3.62
CA VAL A 127 5.08 -10.00 4.20
C VAL A 127 6.23 -9.62 5.12
N SER A 128 6.36 -10.33 6.24
CA SER A 128 7.47 -10.20 7.19
C SER A 128 8.25 -11.51 7.24
N TYR A 129 9.56 -11.38 7.11
CA TYR A 129 10.50 -12.50 7.23
C TYR A 129 11.40 -12.31 8.46
N LEU A 130 11.76 -13.41 9.11
CA LEU A 130 12.82 -13.48 10.10
C LEU A 130 14.03 -14.16 9.47
N ARG A 131 15.21 -13.56 9.61
CA ARG A 131 16.48 -14.21 9.30
C ARG A 131 17.08 -14.75 10.59
N ASP A 132 17.51 -16.00 10.57
CA ASP A 132 18.25 -16.66 11.65
C ASP A 132 19.51 -17.28 11.01
N ASP A 133 20.67 -16.64 11.21
CA ASP A 133 21.93 -16.94 10.54
C ASP A 133 21.81 -17.05 9.00
N ASP A 134 21.87 -18.27 8.47
CA ASP A 134 21.81 -18.62 7.05
C ASP A 134 20.39 -19.02 6.60
N LYS A 135 19.40 -18.97 7.49
CA LYS A 135 18.01 -19.33 7.22
C LYS A 135 17.09 -18.12 7.19
N VAL A 136 16.01 -18.25 6.42
CA VAL A 136 14.93 -17.26 6.34
C VAL A 136 13.60 -17.95 6.62
N TYR A 137 12.75 -17.29 7.39
CA TYR A 137 11.41 -17.78 7.72
C TYR A 137 10.38 -16.70 7.46
N GLU A 138 9.27 -17.05 6.80
CA GLU A 138 8.08 -16.22 6.79
C GLU A 138 7.40 -16.28 8.16
N THR A 139 7.15 -15.12 8.78
CA THR A 139 6.56 -15.02 10.13
C THR A 139 5.18 -14.38 10.16
N TYR A 140 4.87 -13.58 9.15
CA TYR A 140 3.58 -12.89 9.03
C TYR A 140 3.32 -12.45 7.61
N TRP A 141 2.06 -12.43 7.19
CA TRP A 141 1.64 -11.72 5.99
C TRP A 141 0.22 -11.16 6.13
N THR A 142 -0.11 -10.17 5.31
CA THR A 142 -1.46 -9.59 5.22
C THR A 142 -1.72 -8.99 3.84
N THR A 143 -2.97 -8.61 3.58
CA THR A 143 -3.44 -7.97 2.35
C THR A 143 -4.61 -7.02 2.64
N GLY A 144 -5.13 -6.34 1.62
CA GLY A 144 -6.26 -5.42 1.73
C GLY A 144 -5.97 -4.31 2.75
N ARG A 145 -6.90 -4.13 3.71
CA ARG A 145 -6.77 -3.08 4.74
C ARG A 145 -5.53 -3.25 5.63
N GLY A 146 -5.00 -4.47 5.76
CA GLY A 146 -3.76 -4.70 6.51
C GLY A 146 -2.53 -4.02 5.91
N ASN A 147 -2.53 -3.77 4.59
CA ASN A 147 -1.47 -3.08 3.88
C ASN A 147 -1.62 -1.54 3.89
N GLU A 148 -2.74 -0.99 4.39
CA GLU A 148 -2.93 0.46 4.47
C GLU A 148 -1.86 1.16 5.33
N LEU A 149 -1.16 0.42 6.20
CA LEU A 149 0.01 0.91 6.93
C LEU A 149 1.07 1.53 6.02
N MET A 150 1.23 1.00 4.79
CA MET A 150 2.18 1.48 3.79
C MET A 150 1.63 2.64 2.96
N ALA A 151 0.36 3.00 3.16
CA ALA A 151 -0.35 4.06 2.44
C ALA A 151 -0.84 5.12 3.45
N PRO A 152 0.06 5.95 4.01
CA PRO A 152 -0.27 6.89 5.07
C PRO A 152 -1.34 7.91 4.66
N SER A 153 -1.54 8.12 3.36
CA SER A 153 -2.63 8.95 2.83
C SER A 153 -3.99 8.49 3.33
N TYR A 154 -4.25 7.19 3.46
CA TYR A 154 -5.54 6.69 3.93
C TYR A 154 -5.81 7.07 5.38
N GLY A 155 -4.84 6.82 6.27
CA GLY A 155 -4.95 7.21 7.67
C GLY A 155 -5.04 8.74 7.85
N LEU A 156 -4.39 9.52 6.98
CA LEU A 156 -4.52 10.98 7.02
C LEU A 156 -5.90 11.46 6.54
N LEU A 157 -6.45 10.84 5.49
CA LEU A 157 -7.80 11.15 4.99
C LEU A 157 -8.87 10.82 6.04
N ASP A 158 -8.73 9.71 6.77
CA ASP A 158 -9.61 9.32 7.88
C ASP A 158 -9.69 10.38 9.00
N LEU A 159 -8.65 11.22 9.13
CA LEU A 159 -8.59 12.30 10.11
C LEU A 159 -9.16 13.63 9.57
N THR A 160 -9.54 13.68 8.31
CA THR A 160 -10.17 14.87 7.71
C THR A 160 -11.69 14.82 7.84
N VAL A 161 -12.30 15.99 7.77
CA VAL A 161 -13.75 16.15 7.92
C VAL A 161 -14.51 15.23 6.98
N TYR A 162 -14.11 15.06 5.72
CA TYR A 162 -14.86 14.30 4.72
C TYR A 162 -14.38 12.86 4.52
N GLY A 163 -13.48 12.35 5.36
CA GLY A 163 -12.94 11.00 5.22
C GLY A 163 -12.26 10.74 3.87
N ARG A 164 -12.31 9.48 3.41
CA ARG A 164 -11.75 9.06 2.12
C ARG A 164 -12.66 9.35 0.94
N GLN A 165 -13.93 9.66 1.19
CA GLN A 165 -14.99 9.86 0.20
C GLN A 165 -15.27 8.59 -0.63
N GLU A 166 -15.16 7.43 0.00
CA GLU A 166 -15.39 6.13 -0.61
C GLU A 166 -16.80 5.61 -0.33
N PHE A 167 -17.41 4.90 -1.28
CA PHE A 167 -18.82 4.47 -1.20
C PHE A 167 -19.16 3.55 -0.02
N TRP A 168 -18.17 2.89 0.58
CA TRP A 168 -18.39 1.99 1.72
C TRP A 168 -18.34 2.71 3.07
N GLU A 169 -17.86 3.96 3.11
CA GLU A 169 -17.72 4.70 4.35
C GLU A 169 -19.10 5.03 4.95
N ASP A 170 -19.21 4.93 6.27
CA ASP A 170 -20.36 5.47 6.99
C ASP A 170 -20.18 6.99 7.12
N SER A 171 -20.76 7.73 6.17
CA SER A 171 -20.71 9.19 6.12
C SER A 171 -22.10 9.78 6.34
N PRO A 172 -22.20 10.96 6.99
CA PRO A 172 -23.45 11.69 7.08
C PRO A 172 -24.11 11.90 5.71
N GLU A 173 -25.44 11.97 5.70
CA GLU A 173 -26.20 12.14 4.47
C GLU A 173 -25.76 13.39 3.68
N GLY A 174 -25.62 13.24 2.35
CA GLY A 174 -25.21 14.30 1.43
C GLY A 174 -23.70 14.59 1.39
N TRP A 175 -22.89 13.92 2.22
CA TRP A 175 -21.43 14.05 2.17
C TRP A 175 -20.84 13.42 0.90
N PRO A 176 -19.71 13.93 0.40
CA PRO A 176 -19.11 13.43 -0.83
C PRO A 176 -18.68 11.96 -0.68
N GLN A 177 -19.25 11.10 -1.50
CA GLN A 177 -18.79 9.72 -1.71
C GLN A 177 -18.75 9.46 -3.21
N ARG A 178 -17.55 9.43 -3.79
CA ARG A 178 -17.36 9.37 -5.25
C ARG A 178 -16.34 8.35 -5.71
N TRP A 179 -15.69 7.66 -4.77
CA TRP A 179 -14.63 6.72 -5.06
C TRP A 179 -15.05 5.29 -4.75
N GLY A 180 -14.84 4.39 -5.72
CA GLY A 180 -14.94 2.94 -5.50
C GLY A 180 -13.61 2.37 -5.02
N SER A 181 -13.67 1.34 -4.17
CA SER A 181 -12.49 0.74 -3.52
C SER A 181 -11.76 -0.31 -4.37
N GLN A 182 -12.25 -0.62 -5.59
CA GLN A 182 -11.64 -1.57 -6.53
C GLN A 182 -10.66 -0.90 -7.52
N GLY A 183 -9.90 0.08 -7.06
CA GLY A 183 -8.88 0.78 -7.84
C GLY A 183 -9.31 2.13 -8.42
N GLY A 184 -10.60 2.48 -8.34
CA GLY A 184 -11.13 3.77 -8.77
C GLY A 184 -10.58 4.93 -7.94
N GLN A 185 -10.40 4.73 -6.63
CA GLN A 185 -9.82 5.71 -5.71
C GLN A 185 -8.37 6.11 -6.03
N PHE A 186 -7.65 5.27 -6.80
CA PHE A 186 -6.28 5.56 -7.23
C PHE A 186 -6.19 6.29 -8.56
N ARG A 187 -7.33 6.60 -9.20
CA ARG A 187 -7.36 7.20 -10.53
C ARG A 187 -8.07 8.54 -10.53
N LEU A 188 -7.54 9.46 -11.32
CA LEU A 188 -8.14 10.76 -11.62
C LEU A 188 -8.03 10.98 -13.14
N ASP A 189 -9.14 11.30 -13.78
CA ASP A 189 -9.25 11.50 -15.23
C ASP A 189 -8.64 10.34 -16.05
N GLY A 190 -8.96 9.12 -15.64
CA GLY A 190 -8.53 7.88 -16.32
C GLY A 190 -7.10 7.43 -16.06
N ARG A 191 -6.30 8.18 -15.27
CA ARG A 191 -4.88 7.87 -14.99
C ARG A 191 -4.62 7.71 -13.50
N PRO A 192 -3.58 6.95 -13.09
CA PRO A 192 -3.19 6.89 -11.69
C PRO A 192 -2.86 8.28 -11.13
N THR A 193 -3.52 8.67 -10.04
CA THR A 193 -3.46 10.03 -9.47
C THR A 193 -2.04 10.47 -9.16
N ALA A 194 -1.19 9.54 -8.73
CA ALA A 194 0.20 9.81 -8.36
C ALA A 194 1.08 10.31 -9.52
N GLN A 195 0.70 10.04 -10.78
CA GLN A 195 1.48 10.41 -11.97
C GLN A 195 1.35 11.89 -12.35
N TRP A 196 0.21 12.53 -12.02
CA TRP A 196 -0.13 13.88 -12.51
C TRP A 196 0.93 14.93 -12.18
N SER A 197 1.48 14.91 -10.97
CA SER A 197 2.52 15.86 -10.55
C SER A 197 3.79 15.76 -11.40
N ARG A 198 4.14 14.56 -11.88
CA ARG A 198 5.34 14.30 -12.67
C ARG A 198 5.17 14.67 -14.13
N ILE A 199 3.99 14.40 -14.68
CA ILE A 199 3.62 14.85 -16.03
C ILE A 199 3.61 16.38 -16.09
N LYS A 200 3.02 17.05 -15.10
CA LYS A 200 3.04 18.52 -15.00
C LYS A 200 4.47 19.09 -14.93
N ALA A 201 5.41 18.32 -14.39
CA ALA A 201 6.83 18.66 -14.35
C ALA A 201 7.60 18.30 -15.64
N GLY A 202 6.92 17.83 -16.70
CA GLY A 202 7.52 17.52 -18.00
C GLY A 202 8.22 16.16 -18.09
N ARG A 203 8.00 15.25 -17.13
CA ARG A 203 8.56 13.88 -17.24
C ARG A 203 7.80 13.08 -18.30
N ASN A 204 8.55 12.42 -19.19
CA ASN A 204 7.98 11.52 -20.21
C ASN A 204 7.26 10.35 -19.53
N ASP A 205 6.02 10.10 -19.92
CA ASP A 205 5.15 9.03 -19.43
C ASP A 205 5.04 7.83 -20.38
N ASP A 206 5.87 7.78 -21.44
CA ASP A 206 6.05 6.59 -22.27
C ASP A 206 6.82 5.52 -21.48
N LEU A 207 6.08 4.72 -20.72
CA LEU A 207 6.62 3.63 -19.91
C LEU A 207 6.85 2.35 -20.72
N GLY A 208 6.37 2.31 -21.97
CA GLY A 208 6.48 1.19 -22.89
C GLY A 208 5.82 -0.10 -22.37
N THR A 209 4.63 -0.43 -22.85
CA THR A 209 4.05 -1.78 -22.69
C THR A 209 4.23 -2.55 -24.00
N SER A 210 4.83 -3.74 -23.96
CA SER A 210 4.83 -4.59 -25.15
C SER A 210 3.37 -4.99 -25.47
N PRO A 211 2.87 -4.86 -26.72
CA PRO A 211 1.43 -4.97 -27.02
C PRO A 211 0.79 -6.35 -26.82
N ASP A 212 1.55 -7.40 -26.46
CA ASP A 212 1.11 -8.79 -26.54
C ASP A 212 0.49 -9.39 -25.25
N ASP A 213 0.50 -8.69 -24.11
CA ASP A 213 0.15 -9.33 -22.81
C ASP A 213 -1.34 -9.23 -22.39
N HIS A 214 -2.23 -8.80 -23.30
CA HIS A 214 -3.67 -8.63 -23.00
C HIS A 214 -4.59 -9.66 -23.65
N ARG A 215 -4.12 -10.91 -23.87
CA ARG A 215 -5.02 -12.00 -24.27
C ARG A 215 -4.67 -13.34 -23.62
N GLN A 216 -5.13 -13.57 -22.39
CA GLN A 216 -5.68 -14.87 -22.05
C GLN A 216 -7.01 -14.71 -21.28
N PRO A 217 -8.14 -15.17 -21.84
CA PRO A 217 -9.41 -15.14 -21.14
C PRO A 217 -9.43 -16.22 -20.06
N HIS A 218 -9.81 -15.83 -18.84
CA HIS A 218 -10.22 -16.75 -17.78
C HIS A 218 -11.23 -17.75 -18.34
N ARG A 219 -10.89 -19.05 -18.34
CA ARG A 219 -11.87 -20.13 -18.48
C ARG A 219 -12.35 -20.52 -17.08
N HIS A 220 -13.68 -20.66 -16.99
CA HIS A 220 -14.48 -21.09 -15.85
C HIS A 220 -13.98 -22.36 -15.17
#